data_AF-X1VDG8-F1
#
_entry.id   AF-X1VDG8-F1
#
_cell.length_a   1.000
_cell.length_b   1.000
_cell.length_c   1.000
_cell.angle_alpha   90.00
_cell.angle_beta   90.00
_cell.angle_gamma   90.00
#
_symmetry.space_group_name_H-M   'P 1'
#
loop_
_entity.id
_entity.type
_entity.pdbx_description
1 polymer ?
#
loop_
_entity_poly.entity_id
_entity_poly.type
_entity_poly.pdbx_seq_one_letter_code
_entity_poly.pdbx_strand_id
1 'polypeptide(L)'
;FLKTPAHSTFSYFRKRIGKDIYYKILHRLIAQIVVAAVINKINISSNIVHIIIYSNNGKKKSCNCSGIRCKYNKKQKSSKDKTDVKLITKNFVALGFKAKMVIDASTKLPLEVMLTPKE
;
A
#
# COMPACT_ATOMS: atom_id res chain seq x y z
N PHE A 1 -9.73 -25.06 -7.61
CA PHE A 1 -8.87 -24.37 -6.63
C PHE A 1 -8.70 -22.85 -6.85
N LEU A 2 -9.23 -22.26 -7.93
CA LEU A 2 -9.10 -20.82 -8.24
C LEU A 2 -10.38 -19.99 -7.97
N LYS A 3 -11.22 -20.37 -7.00
CA LYS A 3 -12.35 -19.51 -6.63
C LYS A 3 -11.89 -18.48 -5.62
N THR A 4 -12.04 -17.20 -5.96
CA THR A 4 -11.85 -16.10 -5.01
C THR A 4 -12.70 -16.38 -3.78
N PRO A 5 -12.12 -16.38 -2.57
CA PRO A 5 -12.88 -16.66 -1.36
C PRO A 5 -14.05 -15.69 -1.23
N ALA A 6 -15.22 -16.19 -0.84
CA ALA A 6 -16.36 -15.34 -0.55
C ALA A 6 -16.01 -14.32 0.54
N HIS A 7 -16.60 -13.13 0.49
CA HIS A 7 -16.38 -12.07 1.48
C HIS A 7 -16.60 -12.55 2.94
N SER A 8 -17.58 -13.43 3.14
CA SER A 8 -17.85 -14.09 4.42
C SER A 8 -16.64 -14.86 4.98
N THR A 9 -15.81 -15.43 4.12
CA THR A 9 -14.58 -16.17 4.50
C THR A 9 -13.56 -15.25 5.16
N PHE A 10 -13.33 -14.06 4.59
CA PHE A 10 -12.40 -13.08 5.16
C PHE A 10 -12.93 -12.48 6.46
N SER A 11 -14.24 -12.25 6.54
CA SER A 11 -14.89 -11.79 7.77
C SER A 11 -14.74 -12.82 8.90
N TYR A 12 -15.01 -14.10 8.60
CA TYR A 12 -14.86 -15.20 9.55
C TYR A 12 -13.39 -15.37 9.99
N PHE A 13 -12.46 -15.35 9.03
CA PHE A 13 -11.03 -15.39 9.32
C PHE A 13 -10.62 -14.27 10.28
N ARG A 14 -11.00 -13.02 9.97
CA ARG A 14 -10.74 -11.86 10.84
C ARG A 14 -11.33 -12.01 12.24
N LYS A 15 -12.54 -12.57 12.36
CA LYS A 15 -13.17 -12.85 13.66
C LYS A 15 -12.37 -13.90 14.45
N ARG A 16 -11.89 -14.95 13.79
CA ARG A 16 -11.15 -16.06 14.41
C ARG A 16 -9.77 -15.65 14.92
N ILE A 17 -9.01 -14.89 14.13
CA ILE A 17 -7.61 -14.53 14.50
C ILE A 17 -7.50 -13.19 15.25
N GLY A 18 -8.59 -12.44 15.36
CA GLY A 18 -8.59 -11.11 15.96
C GLY A 18 -8.15 -10.00 14.99
N LYS A 19 -8.69 -8.80 15.22
CA LYS A 19 -8.54 -7.65 14.33
C LYS A 19 -7.07 -7.22 14.17
N ASP A 20 -6.29 -7.20 15.25
CA ASP A 20 -4.92 -6.71 15.22
C ASP A 20 -3.97 -7.62 14.45
N ILE A 21 -4.08 -8.94 14.69
CA ILE A 21 -3.31 -9.96 13.97
C ILE A 21 -3.70 -9.95 12.49
N TYR A 22 -5.00 -9.85 12.20
CA TYR A 22 -5.51 -9.77 10.83
C TYR A 22 -4.86 -8.62 10.05
N TYR A 23 -4.89 -7.39 10.57
CA TYR A 23 -4.28 -6.26 9.87
C TYR A 23 -2.75 -6.35 9.81
N LYS A 24 -2.10 -6.93 10.82
CA LYS A 24 -0.64 -7.18 10.78
C LYS A 24 -0.28 -8.13 9.63
N ILE A 25 -1.05 -9.18 9.40
CA ILE A 25 -0.87 -10.11 8.28
C ILE A 25 -1.19 -9.40 6.97
N LEU A 26 -2.32 -8.70 6.89
CA LEU A 26 -2.74 -7.97 5.69
C LEU A 26 -1.67 -6.97 5.22
N HIS A 27 -1.11 -6.17 6.13
CA HIS A 27 -0.07 -5.19 5.77
C HIS A 27 1.20 -5.88 5.25
N ARG A 28 1.59 -7.03 5.83
CA ARG A 28 2.73 -7.80 5.33
C ARG A 28 2.48 -8.36 3.93
N LEU A 29 1.30 -8.92 3.68
CA LEU A 29 0.92 -9.45 2.37
C LEU A 29 0.90 -8.34 1.32
N ILE A 30 0.30 -7.19 1.63
CA ILE A 30 0.26 -6.05 0.70
C ILE A 30 1.67 -5.55 0.39
N ALA A 31 2.56 -5.45 1.39
CA ALA A 31 3.94 -5.06 1.14
C ALA A 31 4.66 -6.01 0.17
N GLN A 32 4.50 -7.32 0.35
CA GLN A 32 5.08 -8.33 -0.55
C GLN A 32 4.49 -8.25 -1.97
N ILE A 33 3.16 -8.17 -2.09
CA ILE A 33 2.46 -8.11 -3.38
C ILE A 33 2.83 -6.85 -4.15
N VAL A 34 2.90 -5.69 -3.48
CA VAL A 34 3.26 -4.42 -4.12
C VAL A 34 4.68 -4.49 -4.68
N VAL A 35 5.64 -5.03 -3.94
CA VAL A 35 7.01 -5.20 -4.44
C VAL A 35 7.05 -6.21 -5.60
N ALA A 36 6.39 -7.36 -5.45
CA ALA A 36 6.32 -8.37 -6.50
C ALA A 36 5.68 -7.80 -7.79
N ALA A 37 4.62 -7.00 -7.66
CA ALA A 37 3.97 -6.35 -8.79
C ALA A 37 4.90 -5.37 -9.50
N VAL A 38 5.70 -4.60 -8.76
CA VAL A 38 6.68 -3.68 -9.35
C VAL A 38 7.78 -4.44 -10.10
N ILE A 39 8.31 -5.52 -9.52
CA ILE A 39 9.32 -6.37 -10.18
C ILE A 39 8.76 -6.99 -11.47
N ASN A 40 7.54 -7.53 -11.40
CA ASN A 40 6.90 -8.23 -12.52
C ASN A 40 6.12 -7.29 -13.46
N LYS A 41 6.22 -5.96 -13.27
CA LYS A 41 5.50 -4.95 -14.05
C LYS A 41 3.97 -5.16 -14.09
N ILE A 42 3.40 -5.73 -13.03
CA ILE A 42 1.95 -5.91 -12.87
C ILE A 42 1.33 -4.57 -12.49
N ASN A 43 0.29 -4.17 -13.24
CA ASN A 43 -0.39 -2.91 -13.00
C ASN A 43 -1.32 -2.98 -11.78
N ILE A 44 -1.05 -2.17 -10.75
CA ILE A 44 -1.94 -1.97 -9.60
C ILE A 44 -2.56 -0.58 -9.72
N SER A 45 -3.88 -0.51 -9.73
CA SER A 45 -4.61 0.76 -9.80
C SER A 45 -4.24 1.68 -8.63
N SER A 46 -3.84 2.91 -8.96
CA SER A 46 -3.53 3.96 -7.97
C SER A 46 -4.73 4.39 -7.11
N ASN A 47 -5.96 3.99 -7.47
CA ASN A 47 -7.15 4.19 -6.64
C ASN A 47 -7.21 3.22 -5.45
N ILE A 48 -6.54 2.06 -5.54
CA ILE A 48 -6.47 1.06 -4.48
C ILE A 48 -5.34 1.41 -3.52
N VAL A 49 -4.14 1.59 -4.06
CA VAL A 49 -2.95 1.98 -3.31
C VAL A 49 -2.04 2.80 -4.21
N HIS A 50 -1.57 3.94 -3.72
CA HIS A 50 -0.58 4.72 -4.45
C HIS A 50 0.81 4.12 -4.23
N ILE A 51 1.50 3.79 -5.32
CA ILE A 51 2.83 3.19 -5.27
C ILE A 51 3.82 4.19 -5.83
N ILE A 52 4.85 4.51 -5.06
CA ILE A 52 5.94 5.39 -5.47
C ILE A 52 7.24 4.62 -5.43
N ILE A 53 8.02 4.68 -6.50
CA ILE A 53 9.32 4.01 -6.59
C ILE A 53 10.41 5.07 -6.56
N TYR A 54 11.35 4.93 -5.64
CA TYR A 54 12.53 5.78 -5.48
C TYR A 54 13.80 5.07 -5.94
N SER A 55 14.80 5.83 -6.37
CA SER A 55 16.18 5.36 -6.52
C SER A 55 16.88 5.28 -5.16
N ASN A 56 18.05 4.63 -5.12
CA ASN A 56 18.88 4.59 -3.90
C ASN A 56 19.28 6.00 -3.45
N ASN A 57 19.48 6.91 -4.39
CA ASN A 57 19.82 8.32 -4.14
C ASN A 57 18.60 9.16 -3.68
N GLY A 58 17.47 8.53 -3.33
CA GLY A 58 16.26 9.20 -2.84
C GLY A 58 15.46 9.96 -3.90
N LYS A 59 15.82 9.86 -5.18
CA LYS A 59 15.07 10.52 -6.27
C LYS A 59 13.87 9.68 -6.67
N LYS A 60 12.69 10.30 -6.81
CA LYS A 60 11.49 9.61 -7.32
C LYS A 60 11.75 9.16 -8.76
N LYS A 61 11.68 7.85 -9.02
CA LYS A 61 11.79 7.26 -10.36
C LYS A 61 10.44 7.21 -11.06
N SER A 62 9.40 6.71 -10.40
CA SER A 62 8.08 6.53 -11.00
C SER A 62 6.97 6.39 -9.95
N CYS A 63 5.73 6.37 -10.41
CA CYS A 63 4.56 6.02 -9.60
C CYS A 63 3.50 5.33 -10.47
N ASN A 64 2.59 4.58 -9.86
CA ASN A 64 1.50 3.87 -10.55
C ASN A 64 0.32 4.76 -10.97
N CYS A 65 0.42 6.10 -10.86
CA CYS A 65 -0.61 6.99 -11.38
C CYS A 65 -0.60 7.04 -12.90
N SER A 66 -1.78 7.04 -13.52
CA SER A 66 -1.95 7.26 -14.95
C SER A 66 -1.57 8.71 -15.32
N GLY A 67 -0.48 8.89 -16.06
CA GLY A 67 -0.09 10.17 -16.69
C GLY A 67 1.29 10.73 -16.29
N ILE A 68 1.73 11.77 -17.01
CA ILE A 68 3.06 12.42 -16.89
C ILE A 68 3.29 13.06 -15.51
N ARG A 69 2.22 13.52 -14.84
CA ARG A 69 2.30 14.18 -13.53
C ARG A 69 1.42 13.46 -12.51
N CYS A 70 2.05 12.94 -11.46
CA CYS A 70 1.36 12.34 -10.31
C CYS A 70 0.41 13.35 -9.66
N LYS A 71 -0.90 13.14 -9.79
CA LYS A 71 -1.93 14.00 -9.17
C LYS A 71 -2.30 13.58 -7.74
N TYR A 72 -1.73 12.50 -7.21
CA TYR A 72 -2.04 11.99 -5.88
C TYR A 72 -1.79 13.05 -4.78
N ASN A 73 -0.62 13.69 -4.80
CA ASN A 73 -0.28 14.77 -3.86
C ASN A 73 -1.19 16.00 -3.98
N LYS A 74 -1.75 16.27 -5.17
CA LYS A 74 -2.70 17.37 -5.37
C LYS A 74 -4.06 17.05 -4.74
N LYS A 75 -4.54 15.81 -4.90
CA LYS A 75 -5.79 15.34 -4.29
C LYS A 75 -5.73 15.33 -2.75
N GLN A 76 -4.59 14.93 -2.16
CA GLN A 76 -4.42 15.02 -0.71
C GLN A 76 -4.39 16.47 -0.21
N LYS A 77 -3.70 17.39 -0.92
CA LYS A 77 -3.65 18.81 -0.53
C LYS A 77 -5.00 19.51 -0.67
N SER A 78 -5.80 19.19 -1.70
CA SER A 78 -7.16 19.72 -1.84
C SER A 78 -8.17 19.09 -0.87
N SER A 79 -7.86 17.91 -0.31
CA SER A 79 -8.68 17.24 0.70
C SER A 79 -8.39 17.73 2.13
N LYS A 80 -7.43 18.65 2.32
CA LYS A 80 -7.11 19.20 3.64
C LYS A 80 -8.26 19.99 4.29
N ASP A 81 -9.34 20.28 3.54
CA ASP A 81 -10.55 20.91 4.07
C ASP A 81 -11.57 19.94 4.68
N LYS A 82 -11.41 18.62 4.54
CA LYS A 82 -12.36 17.66 5.14
C LYS A 82 -11.63 16.46 5.72
N THR A 83 -11.59 16.42 7.05
CA THR A 83 -11.18 15.34 7.96
C THR A 83 -9.69 15.19 8.27
N ASP A 84 -9.40 15.32 9.56
CA ASP A 84 -8.11 15.06 10.23
C ASP A 84 -7.84 13.55 10.23
N VAL A 85 -7.52 12.98 9.06
CA VAL A 85 -7.27 11.55 8.90
C VAL A 85 -5.96 11.20 9.61
N LYS A 86 -6.04 10.55 10.76
CA LYS A 86 -4.87 10.07 11.50
C LYS A 86 -4.12 9.02 10.66
N LEU A 87 -2.84 9.26 10.39
CA LEU A 87 -2.00 8.38 9.58
C LEU A 87 -1.03 7.56 10.44
N ILE A 88 -0.83 6.30 10.07
CA ILE A 88 0.16 5.40 10.65
C ILE A 88 1.16 5.02 9.58
N THR A 89 2.46 5.07 9.91
CA THR A 89 3.52 4.60 9.01
C THR A 89 4.07 3.27 9.50
N LYS A 90 4.25 2.32 8.60
CA LYS A 90 4.94 1.04 8.86
C LYS A 90 6.02 0.78 7.82
N ASN A 91 7.15 0.24 8.25
CA ASN A 91 8.24 -0.15 7.37
C ASN A 91 8.27 -1.66 7.21
N PHE A 92 8.45 -2.12 5.97
CA PHE A 92 8.57 -3.51 5.60
C PHE A 92 9.81 -3.70 4.73
N VAL A 93 10.29 -4.93 4.66
CA VAL A 93 11.33 -5.35 3.73
C VAL A 93 10.81 -6.59 3.00
N ALA A 94 10.82 -6.56 1.67
CA ALA A 94 10.38 -7.66 0.83
C ALA A 94 11.15 -7.65 -0.49
N LEU A 95 11.57 -8.83 -0.97
CA LEU A 95 12.15 -9.04 -2.31
C LEU A 95 13.24 -8.03 -2.71
N GLY A 96 14.13 -7.67 -1.78
CA GLY A 96 15.20 -6.69 -2.05
C GLY A 96 14.76 -5.22 -2.05
N PHE A 97 13.57 -4.89 -1.56
CA PHE A 97 13.09 -3.52 -1.40
C PHE A 97 12.73 -3.20 0.06
N LYS A 98 13.00 -1.97 0.48
CA LYS A 98 12.39 -1.32 1.65
C LYS A 98 11.06 -0.72 1.21
N ALA A 99 9.98 -1.09 1.87
CA ALA A 99 8.62 -0.62 1.59
C ALA A 99 8.09 0.15 2.81
N LYS A 100 7.96 1.48 2.68
CA LYS A 100 7.35 2.35 3.68
C LYS A 100 5.88 2.55 3.33
N MET A 101 4.99 2.01 4.15
CA MET A 101 3.55 2.00 3.96
C MET A 101 2.88 3.05 4.85
N VAL A 102 2.07 3.92 4.25
CA VAL A 102 1.20 4.90 4.92
C VAL A 102 -0.21 4.31 5.00
N ILE A 103 -0.78 4.28 6.19
CA ILE A 103 -2.03 3.59 6.54
C ILE A 103 -2.97 4.58 7.19
N ASP A 104 -4.24 4.57 6.79
CA ASP A 104 -5.31 5.26 7.49
C ASP A 104 -5.57 4.57 8.85
N ALA A 105 -5.44 5.29 9.96
CA ALA A 105 -5.59 4.73 11.30
C ALA A 105 -7.01 4.22 11.58
N SER A 106 -8.03 4.80 10.93
CA SER A 106 -9.44 4.49 11.10
C SER A 106 -9.81 3.22 10.34
N THR A 107 -9.51 3.16 9.05
CA THR A 107 -9.83 2.00 8.19
C THR A 107 -8.81 0.87 8.28
N LYS A 108 -7.58 1.17 8.75
CA LYS A 108 -6.40 0.30 8.75
C LYS A 108 -5.98 -0.14 7.34
N LEU A 109 -6.45 0.54 6.30
CA LEU A 109 -6.09 0.24 4.91
C LEU A 109 -4.90 1.10 4.45
N PRO A 110 -4.02 0.55 3.61
CA PRO A 110 -2.90 1.31 3.06
C PRO A 110 -3.38 2.31 2.02
N LEU A 111 -2.91 3.55 2.14
CA LEU A 111 -3.15 4.62 1.19
C LEU A 111 -2.00 4.76 0.19
N GLU A 112 -0.78 4.59 0.69
CA GLU A 112 0.44 4.78 -0.08
C GLU A 112 1.53 3.78 0.34
N VAL A 113 2.34 3.34 -0.62
CA VAL A 113 3.55 2.53 -0.40
C VAL A 113 4.70 3.15 -1.19
N MET A 114 5.73 3.57 -0.46
CA MET A 114 6.99 4.08 -1.01
C MET A 114 8.01 2.94 -1.03
N LEU A 115 8.54 2.63 -2.20
CA LEU A 115 9.53 1.59 -2.42
C LEU A 115 10.91 2.21 -2.68
N THR A 116 11.91 1.67 -2.01
CA THR A 116 13.33 1.98 -2.24
C THR A 116 14.08 0.66 -2.33
N PRO A 117 14.96 0.44 -3.33
CA PRO A 117 15.79 -0.75 -3.34
C PRO A 117 16.60 -0.85 -2.04
N LYS A 118 16.74 -2.07 -1.54
CA LYS A 118 17.64 -2.39 -0.45
C LYS A 118 19.00 -2.64 -1.10
N GLU A 119 19.96 -1.76 -0.81
CA GLU A 119 21.37 -1.98 -1.14
C GLU A 119 21.86 -3.34 -0.64
#